data_AF-A0A534AJU9-F1
#
_entry.id   AF-A0A534AJU9-F1
#
_cell.length_a   1.000
_cell.length_b   1.000
_cell.length_c   1.000
_cell.angle_alpha   90.00
_cell.angle_beta   90.00
_cell.angle_gamma   90.00
#
_symmetry.space_group_name_H-M   'P 1'
#
loop_
_entity.id
_entity.type
_entity.pdbx_description
1 polymer ?
#
loop_
_entity_poly.entity_id
_entity_poly.type
_entity_poly.pdbx_seq_one_letter_code
_entity_poly.pdbx_strand_id
1 'polypeptide(L)'
;TLIVFPSVALHDGRGANKPWLQELPDPVSKITWHGWVEVHPDTAAKWQLANGDVVLLKSPHGAVRAPVWITPGIRPDVLAVPTGQGHKAYGRYAKDRSFNAFELLSPDPADFGGRAFVVSVTVTKTGDHRSLATLEGDPRELGEDIVRALPLTQAAALKVGQHPFREEVVPGTAKGALEGWAEAQRQRANLDYYAGAHPRWGMAIDLAKCTGCSACVTACYAENNIATVGEDLILRRRQMAWMRIERYWRSAADGSGLHVAVTPMLCQQCTLAPCEPVCPVFAAYHTPDGLNGQVYNRCVGTRYCSNNCPYKVRHFNWYDYAEPGGEWESWPDPLNMLLNPDVTVREKGVMEKCTFCVQRIRGAQNQARLEDRNVRDGDITPSCAQACPSEAIVFGDLHDPTSRVARLARDPRGYHVLEELNTQPAITYLARVVHDGGA
;
A
#
# COMPACT_ATOMS: atom_id res chain seq x y z
N THR A 1 15.25 29.14 -3.09
CA THR A 1 14.23 29.31 -2.02
C THR A 1 13.92 27.96 -1.40
N LEU A 2 13.52 27.90 -0.13
CA LEU A 2 13.08 26.67 0.54
C LEU A 2 11.64 26.81 1.03
N ILE A 3 10.85 25.77 0.81
CA ILE A 3 9.47 25.63 1.31
C ILE A 3 9.44 24.51 2.35
N VAL A 4 8.91 24.81 3.53
CA VAL A 4 8.59 23.81 4.54
C VAL A 4 7.12 23.44 4.35
N PHE A 5 6.80 22.16 4.20
CA PHE A 5 5.43 21.72 3.95
C PHE A 5 4.94 20.70 5.00
N PRO A 6 3.65 20.68 5.34
CA PRO A 6 3.09 19.66 6.23
C PRO A 6 3.28 18.25 5.67
N SER A 7 3.92 17.35 6.43
CA SER A 7 3.93 15.93 6.09
C SER A 7 2.50 15.39 6.05
N VAL A 8 2.16 14.55 5.06
CA VAL A 8 0.83 13.94 4.96
C VAL A 8 0.57 13.01 6.15
N ALA A 9 1.57 12.24 6.58
CA ALA A 9 1.43 11.30 7.70
C ALA A 9 1.58 11.97 9.06
N LEU A 10 2.54 12.91 9.20
CA LEU A 10 2.92 13.46 10.50
C LEU A 10 2.39 14.87 10.77
N HIS A 11 1.92 15.58 9.74
CA HIS A 11 1.46 16.98 9.80
C HIS A 11 2.50 17.85 10.54
N ASP A 12 2.15 18.40 11.70
CA ASP A 12 2.97 19.26 12.55
C ASP A 12 3.85 18.48 13.54
N GLY A 13 3.80 17.16 13.50
CA GLY A 13 4.56 16.26 14.38
C GLY A 13 3.77 15.70 15.54
N ARG A 14 2.50 16.08 15.73
CA ARG A 14 1.63 15.53 16.81
C ARG A 14 1.43 14.01 16.73
N GLY A 15 1.67 13.41 15.56
CA GLY A 15 1.58 11.97 15.32
C GLY A 15 2.94 11.25 15.34
N ALA A 16 4.05 11.95 15.54
CA ALA A 16 5.39 11.39 15.35
C ALA A 16 5.71 10.23 16.31
N ASN A 17 5.10 10.19 17.49
CA ASN A 17 5.28 9.09 18.43
C ASN A 17 4.43 7.85 18.11
N LYS A 18 3.64 7.86 17.02
CA LYS A 18 2.82 6.72 16.58
C LYS A 18 3.60 5.87 15.57
N PRO A 19 3.94 4.61 15.89
CA PRO A 19 4.81 3.80 15.04
C PRO A 19 4.21 3.52 13.66
N TRP A 20 2.88 3.31 13.58
CA TRP A 20 2.19 3.13 12.29
C TRP A 20 2.35 4.32 11.35
N LEU A 21 2.40 5.56 11.87
CA LEU A 21 2.59 6.76 11.04
C LEU A 21 4.05 6.97 10.66
N GLN A 22 5.00 6.53 11.48
CA GLN A 22 6.43 6.57 11.17
C GLN A 22 6.80 5.58 10.06
N GLU A 23 6.18 4.41 10.06
CA GLU A 23 6.42 3.35 9.07
C GLU A 23 5.61 3.51 7.79
N LEU A 24 4.58 4.36 7.80
CA LEU A 24 3.77 4.64 6.62
C LEU A 24 4.61 5.36 5.55
N PRO A 25 4.79 4.78 4.35
CA PRO A 25 5.51 5.47 3.29
C PRO A 25 4.81 6.76 2.90
N ASP A 26 5.57 7.85 2.80
CA ASP A 26 5.06 9.10 2.25
C ASP A 26 4.45 8.87 0.85
N PRO A 27 3.27 9.42 0.54
CA PRO A 27 2.58 9.12 -0.72
C PRO A 27 3.39 9.49 -1.96
N VAL A 28 4.29 10.48 -1.86
CA VAL A 28 5.10 10.99 -2.96
C VAL A 28 6.51 10.38 -2.93
N SER A 29 7.24 10.55 -1.83
CA SER A 29 8.65 10.13 -1.73
C SER A 29 8.86 8.65 -1.39
N LYS A 30 7.82 8.00 -0.85
CA LYS A 30 7.87 6.63 -0.29
C LYS A 30 8.87 6.45 0.85
N ILE A 31 9.42 7.55 1.38
CA ILE A 31 10.32 7.55 2.53
C ILE A 31 9.52 7.35 3.82
N THR A 32 10.12 6.64 4.77
CA THR A 32 9.60 6.34 6.10
C THR A 32 10.64 6.73 7.16
N TRP A 33 10.24 6.83 8.43
CA TRP A 33 11.12 6.95 9.61
C TRP A 33 12.08 8.16 9.70
N HIS A 34 12.20 9.01 8.67
CA HIS A 34 13.03 10.21 8.72
C HIS A 34 12.55 11.28 7.73
N GLY A 35 12.98 12.54 7.93
CA GLY A 35 12.76 13.63 6.98
C GLY A 35 13.79 13.65 5.86
N TRP A 36 13.52 14.42 4.80
CA TRP A 36 14.37 14.60 3.62
C TRP A 36 14.31 16.05 3.13
N VAL A 37 15.18 16.40 2.18
CA VAL A 37 15.04 17.61 1.37
C VAL A 37 14.85 17.23 -0.09
N GLU A 38 13.80 17.76 -0.69
CA GLU A 38 13.48 17.57 -2.11
C GLU A 38 14.34 18.49 -2.96
N VAL A 39 15.00 17.92 -3.96
CA VAL A 39 15.87 18.64 -4.90
C VAL A 39 15.52 18.23 -6.33
N HIS A 40 15.36 19.21 -7.22
CA HIS A 40 15.14 18.92 -8.64
C HIS A 40 16.40 18.28 -9.27
N PRO A 41 16.26 17.33 -10.22
CA PRO A 41 17.38 16.71 -10.94
C PRO A 41 18.40 17.69 -11.50
N ASP A 42 17.97 18.78 -12.16
CA ASP A 42 18.90 19.77 -12.74
C ASP A 42 19.76 20.48 -11.67
N THR A 43 19.14 20.79 -10.53
CA THR A 43 19.83 21.44 -9.40
C THR A 43 20.76 20.45 -8.71
N ALA A 44 20.32 19.20 -8.54
CA ALA A 44 21.16 18.13 -8.03
C ALA A 44 22.38 17.89 -8.94
N ALA A 45 22.21 17.87 -10.26
CA ALA A 45 23.30 17.72 -11.22
C ALA A 45 24.29 18.90 -11.14
N LYS A 46 23.78 20.14 -11.09
CA LYS A 46 24.61 21.35 -10.92
C LYS A 46 25.40 21.33 -9.62
N TRP A 47 24.81 20.82 -8.54
CA TRP A 47 25.44 20.75 -7.21
C TRP A 47 26.18 19.43 -6.96
N GLN A 48 26.21 18.52 -7.94
CA GLN A 48 26.82 17.19 -7.84
C GLN A 48 26.31 16.42 -6.61
N LEU A 49 24.99 16.42 -6.42
CA LEU A 49 24.30 15.72 -5.33
C LEU A 49 23.75 14.38 -5.82
N ALA A 50 23.82 13.38 -4.94
CA ALA A 50 23.16 12.09 -5.11
C ALA A 50 22.05 11.89 -4.06
N ASN A 51 21.16 10.92 -4.30
CA ASN A 51 20.19 10.50 -3.29
C ASN A 51 20.91 10.02 -2.01
N GLY A 52 20.48 10.54 -0.87
CA GLY A 52 21.07 10.26 0.44
C GLY A 52 22.26 11.14 0.82
N ASP A 53 22.80 11.97 -0.08
CA ASP A 53 23.79 12.97 0.29
C ASP A 53 23.21 13.90 1.36
N VAL A 54 23.98 14.21 2.41
CA VAL A 54 23.55 15.12 3.46
C VAL A 54 23.99 16.54 3.11
N VAL A 55 23.04 17.47 3.15
CA VAL A 55 23.29 18.90 2.99
C VAL A 55 22.96 19.65 4.27
N LEU A 56 23.76 20.67 4.56
CA LEU A 56 23.47 21.67 5.58
C LEU A 56 22.61 22.77 4.95
N LEU A 57 21.39 22.92 5.46
CA LEU A 57 20.47 23.99 5.11
C LEU A 57 20.57 25.05 6.20
N LYS A 58 21.03 26.25 5.87
CA LYS A 58 21.17 27.36 6.83
C LYS A 58 20.27 28.51 6.43
N SER A 59 19.35 28.90 7.30
CA SER A 59 18.53 30.11 7.20
C SER A 59 19.02 31.18 8.19
N PRO A 60 18.46 32.41 8.17
CA PRO A 60 18.70 33.40 9.21
C PRO A 60 18.25 32.96 10.62
N HIS A 61 17.38 31.95 10.72
CA HIS A 61 16.75 31.52 11.97
C HIS A 61 17.40 30.27 12.58
N GLY A 62 18.03 29.44 11.75
CA GLY A 62 18.64 28.19 12.21
C GLY A 62 19.30 27.40 11.10
N ALA A 63 19.80 26.22 11.43
CA ALA A 63 20.41 25.33 10.47
C ALA A 63 20.05 23.89 10.76
N VAL A 64 19.74 23.13 9.71
CA VAL A 64 19.41 21.71 9.81
C VAL A 64 20.21 20.89 8.80
N ARG A 65 20.46 19.64 9.13
CA ARG A 65 21.13 18.67 8.26
C ARG A 65 20.09 17.71 7.71
N ALA A 66 19.91 17.68 6.40
CA ALA A 66 18.88 16.90 5.74
C ALA A 66 19.46 16.01 4.64
N PRO A 67 19.05 14.73 4.53
CA PRO A 67 19.41 13.89 3.41
C PRO A 67 18.62 14.31 2.17
N VAL A 68 19.30 14.32 1.03
CA VAL A 68 18.74 14.71 -0.27
C VAL A 68 17.89 13.59 -0.84
N TRP A 69 16.68 13.94 -1.29
CA TRP A 69 15.86 13.13 -2.17
C TRP A 69 15.63 13.88 -3.49
N ILE A 70 16.11 13.31 -4.58
CA ILE A 70 16.05 13.91 -5.91
C ILE A 70 14.73 13.51 -6.56
N THR A 71 13.93 14.51 -6.96
CA THR A 71 12.60 14.29 -7.54
C THR A 71 12.28 15.29 -8.63
N PRO A 72 11.72 14.87 -9.78
CA PRO A 72 11.24 15.79 -10.82
C PRO A 72 9.94 16.51 -10.43
N GLY A 73 9.32 16.16 -9.30
CA GLY A 73 8.07 16.78 -8.82
C GLY A 73 8.23 18.19 -8.23
N ILE A 74 9.46 18.67 -8.04
CA ILE A 74 9.75 20.00 -7.50
C ILE A 74 10.35 20.92 -8.56
N ARG A 75 10.09 22.22 -8.45
CA ARG A 75 10.60 23.24 -9.38
C ARG A 75 12.13 23.41 -9.22
N PRO A 76 12.91 23.67 -10.29
CA PRO A 76 14.38 23.70 -10.22
C PRO A 76 15.00 24.65 -9.19
N ASP A 77 14.43 25.84 -8.95
CA ASP A 77 14.96 26.86 -8.03
C ASP A 77 14.40 26.77 -6.60
N VAL A 78 13.62 25.73 -6.29
CA VAL A 78 12.96 25.50 -5.01
C VAL A 78 13.46 24.20 -4.37
N LEU A 79 13.65 24.25 -3.05
CA LEU A 79 13.84 23.09 -2.20
C LEU A 79 12.59 22.90 -1.34
N ALA A 80 12.21 21.66 -1.05
CA ALA A 80 11.09 21.39 -0.16
C ALA A 80 11.48 20.45 0.98
N VAL A 81 10.94 20.68 2.17
CA VAL A 81 11.24 19.89 3.36
C VAL A 81 9.94 19.62 4.13
N PRO A 82 9.62 18.36 4.46
CA PRO A 82 8.43 18.03 5.24
C PRO A 82 8.61 18.36 6.72
N THR A 83 7.55 18.78 7.39
CA THR A 83 7.49 18.91 8.86
C THR A 83 7.19 17.57 9.53
N GLY A 84 7.31 17.53 10.86
CA GLY A 84 6.78 16.46 11.70
C GLY A 84 7.82 15.61 12.42
N GLN A 85 9.10 15.70 12.02
CA GLN A 85 10.23 15.04 12.68
C GLN A 85 11.07 16.01 13.53
N GLY A 86 12.14 15.51 14.15
CA GLY A 86 13.12 16.33 14.88
C GLY A 86 12.80 16.58 16.36
N HIS A 87 11.95 15.75 16.96
CA HIS A 87 11.58 15.87 18.37
C HIS A 87 12.76 15.49 19.28
N LYS A 88 13.14 16.35 20.22
CA LYS A 88 14.20 16.05 21.22
C LYS A 88 13.72 15.14 22.36
N ALA A 89 12.42 15.11 22.58
CA ALA A 89 11.75 14.19 23.48
C ALA A 89 10.33 13.99 22.97
N TYR A 90 9.92 12.77 22.61
CA TYR A 90 8.52 12.44 22.33
C TYR A 90 8.30 10.92 22.26
N GLY A 91 8.76 10.19 23.28
CA GLY A 91 8.73 8.73 23.30
C GLY A 91 9.73 8.06 22.36
N ARG A 92 9.75 6.72 22.37
CA ARG A 92 10.79 5.90 21.71
C ARG A 92 10.83 6.03 20.18
N TYR A 93 9.70 6.36 19.56
CA TYR A 93 9.59 6.41 18.10
C TYR A 93 9.97 7.76 17.49
N ALA A 94 9.88 8.86 18.23
CA ALA A 94 10.13 10.21 17.71
C ALA A 94 11.37 10.90 18.28
N LYS A 95 11.85 10.48 19.46
CA LYS A 95 13.01 11.09 20.12
C LYS A 95 14.27 10.99 19.24
N ASP A 96 14.93 12.13 19.07
CA ASP A 96 16.21 12.32 18.37
C ASP A 96 16.22 11.76 16.94
N ARG A 97 15.04 11.78 16.30
CA ARG A 97 14.85 11.28 14.94
C ARG A 97 14.94 12.40 13.91
N SER A 98 15.88 12.27 12.99
CA SER A 98 16.08 13.17 11.85
C SER A 98 16.29 14.64 12.30
N PHE A 99 15.58 15.60 11.72
CA PHE A 99 15.73 17.02 12.01
C PHE A 99 14.36 17.72 12.06
N ASN A 100 14.30 18.89 12.70
CA ASN A 100 13.08 19.67 12.82
C ASN A 100 13.05 20.81 11.78
N ALA A 101 12.19 20.69 10.77
CA ALA A 101 12.08 21.70 9.71
C ALA A 101 11.66 23.09 10.23
N PHE A 102 10.96 23.17 11.37
CA PHE A 102 10.57 24.46 11.95
C PHE A 102 11.75 25.30 12.45
N GLU A 103 12.93 24.70 12.67
CA GLU A 103 14.15 25.43 13.04
C GLU A 103 14.66 26.33 11.90
N LEU A 104 14.23 26.09 10.65
CA LEU A 104 14.56 26.95 9.52
C LEU A 104 13.68 28.19 9.42
N LEU A 105 12.52 28.21 10.08
CA LEU A 105 11.49 29.24 9.92
C LEU A 105 11.55 30.30 11.02
N SER A 106 11.03 31.49 10.73
CA SER A 106 10.88 32.54 11.73
C SER A 106 9.98 32.07 12.88
N PRO A 107 10.31 32.37 14.15
CA PRO A 107 9.38 32.22 15.26
C PRO A 107 8.25 33.24 15.22
N ASP A 108 8.48 34.39 14.58
CA ASP A 108 7.53 35.49 14.53
C ASP A 108 6.47 35.27 13.45
N PRO A 109 5.22 35.70 13.69
CA PRO A 109 4.18 35.66 12.68
C PRO A 109 4.51 36.57 11.50
N ALA A 110 4.07 36.18 10.31
CA ALA A 110 4.12 37.01 9.12
C ALA A 110 3.10 38.15 9.20
N ASP A 111 3.30 39.19 8.38
CA ASP A 111 2.49 40.41 8.35
C ASP A 111 0.98 40.19 8.18
N PHE A 112 0.57 39.05 7.59
CA PHE A 112 -0.83 38.69 7.35
C PHE A 112 -1.43 37.76 8.43
N GLY A 113 -0.70 37.50 9.51
CA GLY A 113 -1.08 36.55 10.56
C GLY A 113 -0.73 35.09 10.19
N GLY A 114 -0.18 34.34 11.15
CA GLY A 114 0.31 32.98 10.94
C GLY A 114 1.81 32.90 10.62
N ARG A 115 2.33 31.70 10.33
CA ARG A 115 3.77 31.48 10.11
C ARG A 115 4.10 31.44 8.62
N ALA A 116 5.19 32.09 8.20
CA ALA A 116 5.71 31.93 6.85
C ALA A 116 6.39 30.56 6.71
N PHE A 117 5.91 29.76 5.76
CA PHE A 117 6.46 28.44 5.42
C PHE A 117 7.50 28.49 4.30
N VAL A 118 7.91 29.68 3.90
CA VAL A 118 8.90 29.93 2.85
C VAL A 118 10.06 30.70 3.47
N VAL A 119 11.29 30.27 3.17
CA VAL A 119 12.50 30.92 3.68
C VAL A 119 13.65 30.81 2.68
N SER A 120 14.55 31.79 2.70
CA SER A 120 15.82 31.73 1.95
C SER A 120 16.86 30.95 2.74
N VAL A 121 17.55 30.02 2.08
CA VAL A 121 18.59 29.19 2.68
C VAL A 121 19.86 29.19 1.85
N THR A 122 21.00 29.07 2.53
CA THR A 122 22.26 28.65 1.92
C THR A 122 22.38 27.13 2.08
N VAL A 123 22.81 26.46 1.01
CA VAL A 123 22.99 25.01 0.98
C VAL A 123 24.49 24.72 0.92
N THR A 124 24.95 23.80 1.76
CA THR A 124 26.34 23.33 1.74
C THR A 124 26.39 21.81 1.80
N LYS A 125 27.06 21.18 0.84
CA LYS A 125 27.29 19.72 0.87
C LYS A 125 28.22 19.39 2.04
N THR A 126 27.84 18.43 2.89
CA THR A 126 28.62 18.12 4.09
C THR A 126 29.64 17.00 3.86
N GLY A 127 29.48 16.21 2.79
CA GLY A 127 30.26 15.00 2.53
C GLY A 127 29.73 13.74 3.23
N ASP A 128 28.70 13.88 4.08
CA ASP A 128 28.07 12.74 4.75
C ASP A 128 26.97 12.14 3.88
N HIS A 129 26.66 10.87 4.13
CA HIS A 129 25.62 10.12 3.42
C HIS A 129 24.70 9.41 4.41
N ARG A 130 23.41 9.35 4.06
CA ARG A 130 22.39 8.57 4.78
C ARG A 130 21.58 7.77 3.77
N SER A 131 21.43 6.47 3.99
CA SER A 131 20.49 5.65 3.24
C SER A 131 19.05 6.10 3.50
N LEU A 132 18.29 6.36 2.43
CA LEU A 132 16.88 6.71 2.54
C LEU A 132 16.07 5.44 2.83
N ALA A 133 15.30 5.44 3.91
CA ALA A 133 14.41 4.34 4.28
C ALA A 133 13.14 4.37 3.42
N THR A 134 13.30 3.98 2.15
CA THR A 134 12.21 3.88 1.17
C THR A 134 11.94 2.43 0.81
N LEU A 135 10.66 2.13 0.60
CA LEU A 135 10.18 0.83 0.13
C LEU A 135 9.96 0.81 -1.38
N GLU A 136 10.16 1.94 -2.05
CA GLU A 136 10.07 2.07 -3.50
C GLU A 136 11.13 1.21 -4.19
N GLY A 137 10.68 0.44 -5.19
CA GLY A 137 11.53 -0.30 -6.10
C GLY A 137 11.97 0.60 -7.27
N ASP A 138 11.56 0.25 -8.48
CA ASP A 138 11.65 1.16 -9.62
C ASP A 138 10.43 2.10 -9.62
N PRO A 139 10.63 3.43 -9.62
CA PRO A 139 9.53 4.38 -9.66
C PRO A 139 8.89 4.52 -11.06
N ARG A 140 9.38 3.79 -12.07
CA ARG A 140 8.81 3.72 -13.42
C ARG A 140 7.99 2.45 -13.55
N GLU A 141 6.92 2.54 -14.32
CA GLU A 141 6.06 1.39 -14.64
C GLU A 141 6.68 0.45 -15.69
N LEU A 142 7.70 0.93 -16.43
CA LEU A 142 8.43 0.18 -17.46
C LEU A 142 7.56 -0.38 -18.61
N GLY A 143 6.32 0.10 -18.76
CA GLY A 143 5.38 -0.39 -19.78
C GLY A 143 4.67 -1.69 -19.40
N GLU A 144 4.80 -2.14 -18.15
CA GLU A 144 4.16 -3.36 -17.62
C GLU A 144 2.67 -3.15 -17.26
N ASP A 145 2.14 -1.94 -17.52
CA ASP A 145 0.70 -1.68 -17.53
C ASP A 145 -0.05 -2.02 -16.21
N ILE A 146 0.68 -1.96 -15.09
CA ILE A 146 0.20 -2.17 -13.72
C ILE A 146 -0.92 -1.17 -13.37
N VAL A 147 -0.80 0.06 -13.82
CA VAL A 147 -1.79 1.14 -13.67
C VAL A 147 -2.27 1.60 -15.03
N ARG A 148 -3.46 1.12 -15.41
CA ARG A 148 -4.12 1.56 -16.64
C ARG A 148 -4.71 2.95 -16.46
N ALA A 149 -4.41 3.85 -17.41
CA ALA A 149 -5.01 5.17 -17.53
C ALA A 149 -5.82 5.27 -18.84
N LEU A 150 -6.99 5.90 -18.78
CA LEU A 150 -7.89 6.12 -19.91
C LEU A 150 -8.17 7.62 -20.09
N PRO A 151 -7.97 8.18 -21.29
CA PRO A 151 -8.53 9.48 -21.65
C PRO A 151 -10.04 9.53 -21.40
N LEU A 152 -10.53 10.69 -20.97
CA LEU A 152 -11.95 10.91 -20.69
C LEU A 152 -12.82 10.63 -21.92
N THR A 153 -12.38 11.03 -23.11
CA THR A 153 -13.11 10.77 -24.36
C THR A 153 -13.26 9.28 -24.64
N GLN A 154 -12.21 8.49 -24.40
CA GLN A 154 -12.24 7.04 -24.57
C GLN A 154 -13.12 6.38 -23.50
N ALA A 155 -12.97 6.79 -22.24
CA ALA A 155 -13.79 6.28 -21.14
C ALA A 155 -15.29 6.55 -21.36
N ALA A 156 -15.64 7.72 -21.89
CA ALA A 156 -17.02 8.10 -22.21
C ALA A 156 -17.62 7.29 -23.37
N ALA A 157 -16.79 6.77 -24.28
CA ALA A 157 -17.22 5.97 -25.42
C ALA A 157 -17.41 4.47 -25.08
N LEU A 158 -16.93 4.01 -23.91
CA LEU A 158 -17.04 2.61 -23.50
C LEU A 158 -18.49 2.20 -23.27
N LYS A 159 -18.87 1.07 -23.87
CA LYS A 159 -20.19 0.44 -23.70
C LYS A 159 -20.10 -0.76 -22.75
N VAL A 160 -21.18 -1.04 -22.03
CA VAL A 160 -21.29 -2.24 -21.18
C VAL A 160 -21.00 -3.49 -22.02
N GLY A 161 -20.08 -4.34 -21.54
CA GLY A 161 -19.59 -5.54 -22.22
C GLY A 161 -18.36 -5.33 -23.11
N GLN A 162 -17.93 -4.09 -23.34
CA GLN A 162 -16.60 -3.82 -23.88
C GLN A 162 -15.57 -3.95 -22.76
N HIS A 163 -14.54 -4.76 -22.97
CA HIS A 163 -13.44 -4.93 -22.03
C HIS A 163 -12.13 -4.64 -22.78
N PRO A 164 -11.74 -3.35 -22.89
CA PRO A 164 -10.60 -2.91 -23.70
C PRO A 164 -9.25 -3.42 -23.19
N PHE A 165 -9.19 -3.85 -21.92
CA PHE A 165 -7.98 -4.38 -21.29
C PHE A 165 -7.95 -5.90 -21.18
N ARG A 166 -9.03 -6.58 -21.59
CA ARG A 166 -9.13 -8.03 -21.42
C ARG A 166 -8.21 -8.72 -22.41
N GLU A 167 -7.20 -9.39 -21.90
CA GLU A 167 -6.36 -10.26 -22.69
C GLU A 167 -6.87 -11.71 -22.58
N GLU A 168 -7.34 -12.30 -23.68
CA GLU A 168 -7.62 -13.75 -23.70
C GLU A 168 -6.30 -14.52 -23.76
N VAL A 169 -5.68 -14.74 -22.60
CA VAL A 169 -4.34 -15.35 -22.50
C VAL A 169 -4.39 -16.87 -22.35
N VAL A 170 -5.59 -17.48 -22.32
CA VAL A 170 -5.73 -18.93 -22.15
C VAL A 170 -5.90 -19.61 -23.51
N PRO A 171 -4.89 -20.31 -24.05
CA PRO A 171 -5.08 -21.14 -25.22
C PRO A 171 -6.23 -22.12 -24.98
N GLY A 172 -7.06 -22.39 -25.99
CA GLY A 172 -8.22 -23.28 -25.84
C GLY A 172 -7.88 -24.66 -25.23
N THR A 173 -6.64 -25.12 -25.41
CA THR A 173 -6.10 -26.36 -24.83
C THR A 173 -5.88 -26.27 -23.31
N ALA A 174 -5.47 -25.11 -22.78
CA ALA A 174 -5.29 -24.89 -21.34
C ALA A 174 -6.64 -24.65 -20.64
N LYS A 175 -7.65 -24.12 -21.36
CA LYS A 175 -8.96 -23.82 -20.81
C LYS A 175 -9.64 -25.05 -20.20
N GLY A 176 -9.66 -26.18 -20.90
CA GLY A 176 -10.25 -27.43 -20.39
C GLY A 176 -9.50 -28.03 -19.19
N ALA A 177 -8.17 -27.93 -19.15
CA ALA A 177 -7.36 -28.38 -18.01
C ALA A 177 -7.58 -27.51 -16.76
N LEU A 178 -7.72 -26.20 -16.94
CA LEU A 178 -7.96 -25.23 -15.88
C LEU A 178 -9.40 -25.30 -15.36
N GLU A 179 -10.39 -25.43 -16.24
CA GLU A 179 -11.79 -25.65 -15.86
C GLU A 179 -11.91 -26.93 -15.04
N GLY A 180 -11.31 -28.04 -15.49
CA GLY A 180 -11.30 -29.31 -14.74
C GLY A 180 -10.63 -29.21 -13.37
N TRP A 181 -9.51 -28.48 -13.26
CA TRP A 181 -8.82 -28.29 -11.99
C TRP A 181 -9.59 -27.38 -11.02
N ALA A 182 -10.14 -26.26 -11.52
CA ALA A 182 -10.94 -25.33 -10.71
C ALA A 182 -12.28 -25.96 -10.26
N GLU A 183 -12.93 -26.75 -11.12
CA GLU A 183 -14.10 -27.56 -10.77
C GLU A 183 -13.75 -28.58 -9.67
N ALA A 184 -12.63 -29.29 -9.83
CA ALA A 184 -12.18 -30.28 -8.84
C ALA A 184 -11.83 -29.65 -7.48
N GLN A 185 -11.21 -28.47 -7.46
CA GLN A 185 -10.96 -27.73 -6.22
C GLN A 185 -12.27 -27.27 -5.57
N ARG A 186 -13.22 -26.75 -6.35
CA ARG A 186 -14.56 -26.38 -5.86
C ARG A 186 -15.32 -27.57 -5.27
N GLN A 187 -15.29 -28.71 -5.95
CA GLN A 187 -15.92 -29.95 -5.45
C GLN A 187 -15.25 -30.47 -4.17
N ARG A 188 -13.92 -30.39 -4.07
CA ARG A 188 -13.17 -30.78 -2.85
C ARG A 188 -13.42 -29.85 -1.67
N ALA A 189 -13.74 -28.59 -1.94
CA ALA A 189 -14.03 -27.59 -0.93
C ALA A 189 -15.51 -27.61 -0.47
N ASN A 190 -16.34 -28.53 -0.96
CA ASN A 190 -17.75 -28.59 -0.63
C ASN A 190 -17.95 -29.09 0.82
N LEU A 191 -17.87 -28.16 1.77
CA LEU A 191 -18.23 -28.32 3.16
C LEU A 191 -19.52 -27.51 3.40
N ASP A 192 -20.53 -28.12 4.02
CA ASP A 192 -21.94 -27.68 4.17
C ASP A 192 -22.17 -26.38 4.98
N TYR A 193 -21.34 -25.35 4.83
CA TYR A 193 -21.45 -24.09 5.58
C TYR A 193 -22.47 -23.09 5.01
N TYR A 194 -23.00 -23.31 3.80
CA TYR A 194 -23.96 -22.41 3.15
C TYR A 194 -25.15 -23.16 2.58
N ALA A 195 -26.34 -22.55 2.66
CA ALA A 195 -27.51 -22.99 1.91
C ALA A 195 -27.42 -22.42 0.48
N GLY A 196 -27.05 -23.25 -0.50
CA GLY A 196 -26.98 -22.87 -1.92
C GLY A 196 -25.55 -22.71 -2.46
N ALA A 197 -25.36 -21.82 -3.45
CA ALA A 197 -24.04 -21.57 -4.05
C ALA A 197 -23.13 -20.81 -3.06
N HIS A 198 -21.89 -21.28 -2.90
CA HIS A 198 -20.89 -20.63 -2.05
C HIS A 198 -20.62 -19.19 -2.53
N PRO A 199 -20.49 -18.21 -1.62
CA PRO A 199 -20.09 -16.85 -2.00
C PRO A 199 -18.69 -16.86 -2.60
N ARG A 200 -18.43 -15.93 -3.52
CA ARG A 200 -17.08 -15.67 -4.06
C ARG A 200 -16.66 -14.27 -3.68
N TRP A 201 -15.92 -14.16 -2.58
CA TRP A 201 -15.44 -12.88 -2.09
C TRP A 201 -14.49 -12.22 -3.09
N GLY A 202 -14.78 -10.98 -3.44
CA GLY A 202 -13.97 -10.18 -4.35
C GLY A 202 -13.91 -8.72 -3.94
N MET A 203 -13.06 -7.99 -4.65
CA MET A 203 -12.84 -6.57 -4.42
C MET A 203 -12.79 -5.83 -5.75
N ALA A 204 -13.32 -4.61 -5.79
CA ALA A 204 -13.15 -3.68 -6.88
C ALA A 204 -12.41 -2.44 -6.37
N ILE A 205 -11.40 -1.97 -7.10
CA ILE A 205 -10.57 -0.81 -6.72
C ILE A 205 -10.63 0.23 -7.83
N ASP A 206 -11.30 1.37 -7.58
CA ASP A 206 -11.42 2.48 -8.53
C ASP A 206 -10.21 3.43 -8.45
N LEU A 207 -9.30 3.35 -9.42
CA LEU A 207 -8.08 4.15 -9.45
C LEU A 207 -8.32 5.62 -9.82
N ALA A 208 -9.50 5.96 -10.36
CA ALA A 208 -9.90 7.35 -10.53
C ALA A 208 -10.23 8.02 -9.18
N LYS A 209 -10.68 7.25 -8.20
CA LYS A 209 -10.99 7.72 -6.83
C LYS A 209 -9.81 7.59 -5.87
N CYS A 210 -8.84 6.75 -6.17
CA CYS A 210 -7.68 6.56 -5.32
C CYS A 210 -6.74 7.78 -5.37
N THR A 211 -6.55 8.42 -4.21
CA THR A 211 -5.61 9.55 -4.04
C THR A 211 -4.25 9.10 -3.52
N GLY A 212 -4.10 7.84 -3.12
CA GLY A 212 -2.88 7.34 -2.49
C GLY A 212 -2.68 7.79 -1.04
N CYS A 213 -3.75 8.19 -0.33
CA CYS A 213 -3.68 8.70 1.05
C CYS A 213 -3.18 7.71 2.12
N SER A 214 -3.00 6.43 1.78
CA SER A 214 -2.51 5.35 2.66
C SER A 214 -3.34 5.06 3.92
N ALA A 215 -4.52 5.65 4.10
CA ALA A 215 -5.43 5.34 5.21
C ALA A 215 -5.81 3.84 5.27
N CYS A 216 -5.98 3.21 4.11
CA CYS A 216 -6.22 1.78 3.98
C CYS A 216 -5.06 0.90 4.49
N VAL A 217 -3.81 1.38 4.39
CA VAL A 217 -2.63 0.68 4.90
C VAL A 217 -2.64 0.72 6.43
N THR A 218 -2.81 1.90 7.03
CA THR A 218 -2.90 2.05 8.50
C THR A 218 -4.08 1.27 9.08
N ALA A 219 -5.23 1.24 8.41
CA ALA A 219 -6.37 0.43 8.82
C ALA A 219 -6.09 -1.08 8.75
N CYS A 220 -5.27 -1.51 7.78
CA CYS A 220 -4.83 -2.91 7.70
C CYS A 220 -3.90 -3.27 8.86
N TYR A 221 -2.98 -2.35 9.23
CA TYR A 221 -2.13 -2.49 10.42
C TYR A 221 -2.94 -2.70 11.70
N ALA A 222 -3.89 -1.79 11.94
CA ALA A 222 -4.73 -1.80 13.15
C ALA A 222 -5.62 -3.05 13.23
N GLU A 223 -6.27 -3.39 12.13
CA GLU A 223 -7.25 -4.49 12.10
C GLU A 223 -6.60 -5.86 12.21
N ASN A 224 -5.45 -6.05 11.56
CA ASN A 224 -4.87 -7.38 11.36
C ASN A 224 -3.60 -7.59 12.18
N ASN A 225 -3.40 -6.85 13.27
CA ASN A 225 -2.25 -7.00 14.17
C ASN A 225 -0.91 -7.07 13.42
N ILE A 226 -0.71 -6.20 12.43
CA ILE A 226 0.53 -6.19 11.65
C ILE A 226 1.60 -5.48 12.47
N ALA A 227 2.76 -6.11 12.62
CA ALA A 227 3.87 -5.54 13.36
C ALA A 227 4.53 -4.39 12.60
N THR A 228 4.91 -3.33 13.33
CA THR A 228 5.87 -2.34 12.84
C THR A 228 7.29 -2.86 12.99
N VAL A 229 8.14 -2.68 11.98
CA VAL A 229 9.48 -3.30 11.94
C VAL A 229 10.64 -2.33 12.21
N GLY A 230 10.40 -1.02 12.11
CA GLY A 230 11.45 -0.01 12.31
C GLY A 230 12.32 0.25 11.08
N GLU A 231 13.07 1.35 11.14
CA GLU A 231 13.86 1.89 10.01
C GLU A 231 14.90 0.91 9.45
N ASP A 232 15.61 0.19 10.32
CA ASP A 232 16.66 -0.77 9.90
C ASP A 232 16.08 -1.90 9.04
N LEU A 233 14.91 -2.44 9.41
CA LEU A 233 14.27 -3.51 8.64
C LEU A 233 13.60 -3.00 7.36
N ILE A 234 13.15 -1.74 7.35
CA ILE A 234 12.72 -1.08 6.10
C ILE A 234 13.88 -0.96 5.12
N LEU A 235 15.07 -0.53 5.56
CA LEU A 235 16.27 -0.45 4.73
C LEU A 235 16.67 -1.82 4.16
N ARG A 236 16.38 -2.91 4.89
CA ARG A 236 16.57 -4.30 4.46
C ARG A 236 15.42 -4.87 3.63
N ARG A 237 14.43 -4.05 3.27
CA ARG A 237 13.22 -4.42 2.49
C ARG A 237 12.33 -5.47 3.18
N ARG A 238 12.17 -5.37 4.50
CA ARG A 238 11.44 -6.35 5.34
C ARG A 238 10.18 -5.77 5.99
N GLN A 239 9.48 -4.88 5.29
CA GLN A 239 8.19 -4.37 5.77
C GLN A 239 7.14 -5.48 5.93
N MET A 240 6.22 -5.27 6.87
CA MET A 240 5.10 -6.18 7.13
C MET A 240 3.76 -5.66 6.62
N ALA A 241 3.69 -4.46 6.02
CA ALA A 241 2.44 -3.91 5.47
C ALA A 241 1.83 -4.80 4.38
N TRP A 242 0.67 -5.43 4.67
CA TRP A 242 -0.03 -6.34 3.75
C TRP A 242 -0.63 -5.68 2.51
N MET A 243 -0.73 -4.36 2.52
CA MET A 243 -1.15 -3.52 1.41
C MET A 243 -0.11 -2.41 1.26
N ARG A 244 0.29 -2.16 0.02
CA ARG A 244 1.22 -1.10 -0.36
C ARG A 244 0.51 -0.14 -1.30
N ILE A 245 0.84 1.14 -1.22
CA ILE A 245 0.43 2.11 -2.22
C ILE A 245 1.62 2.33 -3.14
N GLU A 246 1.58 1.72 -4.31
CA GLU A 246 2.62 1.89 -5.33
C GLU A 246 2.39 3.23 -6.04
N ARG A 247 3.49 3.89 -6.43
CA ARG A 247 3.47 5.16 -7.16
C ARG A 247 4.41 5.04 -8.36
N TYR A 248 3.88 5.30 -9.54
CA TYR A 248 4.65 5.30 -10.77
C TYR A 248 4.68 6.71 -11.38
N TRP A 249 5.87 7.12 -11.82
CA TRP A 249 6.04 8.29 -12.67
C TRP A 249 5.78 7.89 -14.11
N ARG A 250 4.95 8.69 -14.80
CA ARG A 250 4.69 8.57 -16.23
C ARG A 250 5.06 9.89 -16.89
N SER A 251 5.74 9.82 -18.01
CA SER A 251 5.90 10.98 -18.88
C SER A 251 4.64 11.13 -19.72
N ALA A 252 4.11 12.34 -19.85
CA ALA A 252 3.02 12.61 -20.77
C ALA A 252 3.43 12.22 -22.20
N ALA A 253 2.51 11.65 -22.98
CA ALA A 253 2.78 11.24 -24.37
C ALA A 253 3.18 12.43 -25.27
N ASP A 254 2.76 13.65 -24.92
CA ASP A 254 3.09 14.90 -25.60
C ASP A 254 4.34 15.61 -25.04
N GLY A 255 4.99 15.02 -24.04
CA GLY A 255 6.17 15.58 -23.37
C GLY A 255 5.87 16.78 -22.45
N SER A 256 4.60 17.13 -22.23
CA SER A 256 4.18 18.37 -21.54
C SER A 256 4.17 18.29 -20.02
N GLY A 257 4.33 17.10 -19.42
CA GLY A 257 4.22 16.97 -17.97
C GLY A 257 4.61 15.61 -17.38
N LEU A 258 4.80 15.64 -16.06
CA LEU A 258 5.02 14.48 -15.21
C LEU A 258 3.68 14.05 -14.61
N HIS A 259 3.23 12.84 -14.96
CA HIS A 259 2.03 12.24 -14.39
C HIS A 259 2.39 11.26 -13.28
N VAL A 260 1.53 11.22 -12.26
CA VAL A 260 1.64 10.28 -11.15
C VAL A 260 0.47 9.33 -11.20
N ALA A 261 0.78 8.05 -11.29
CA ALA A 261 -0.17 6.96 -11.16
C ALA A 261 0.02 6.33 -9.77
N VAL A 262 -1.08 6.10 -9.06
CA VAL A 262 -1.07 5.40 -7.76
C VAL A 262 -1.97 4.18 -7.82
N THR A 263 -1.53 3.08 -7.22
CA THR A 263 -2.35 1.87 -7.12
C THR A 263 -2.14 1.16 -5.78
N PRO A 264 -3.22 0.78 -5.07
CA PRO A 264 -3.12 -0.13 -3.93
C PRO A 264 -2.80 -1.55 -4.40
N MET A 265 -1.67 -2.09 -3.97
CA MET A 265 -1.25 -3.46 -4.22
C MET A 265 -1.32 -4.29 -2.94
N LEU A 266 -2.11 -5.36 -2.99
CA LEU A 266 -2.38 -6.28 -1.87
C LEU A 266 -2.49 -7.71 -2.40
N CYS A 267 -2.75 -8.69 -1.52
CA CYS A 267 -3.06 -10.04 -1.98
C CYS A 267 -4.31 -10.05 -2.84
N GLN A 268 -4.12 -10.45 -4.10
CA GLN A 268 -5.14 -10.49 -5.14
C GLN A 268 -6.18 -11.62 -4.97
N GLN A 269 -5.99 -12.49 -3.96
CA GLN A 269 -6.76 -13.74 -3.76
C GLN A 269 -6.99 -14.49 -5.08
N CYS A 270 -5.90 -14.72 -5.82
CA CYS A 270 -5.90 -15.41 -7.10
C CYS A 270 -6.64 -16.75 -7.04
N THR A 271 -7.55 -17.02 -7.97
CA THR A 271 -8.23 -18.33 -8.08
C THR A 271 -7.23 -19.41 -8.49
N LEU A 272 -6.31 -19.09 -9.41
CA LEU A 272 -5.18 -19.94 -9.79
C LEU A 272 -3.94 -19.44 -9.06
N ALA A 273 -3.95 -19.56 -7.73
CA ALA A 273 -2.89 -19.01 -6.88
C ALA A 273 -1.56 -19.77 -7.03
N PRO A 274 -0.51 -19.18 -7.63
CA PRO A 274 0.79 -19.83 -7.75
C PRO A 274 1.47 -20.04 -6.39
N CYS A 275 1.09 -19.24 -5.38
CA CYS A 275 1.66 -19.30 -4.04
C CYS A 275 1.20 -20.48 -3.19
N GLU A 276 0.16 -21.22 -3.60
CA GLU A 276 -0.36 -22.39 -2.89
C GLU A 276 0.38 -23.70 -3.18
N PRO A 277 0.50 -24.16 -4.45
CA PRO A 277 1.10 -25.46 -4.74
C PRO A 277 2.58 -25.55 -4.34
N VAL A 278 3.25 -24.41 -4.13
CA VAL A 278 4.65 -24.34 -3.68
C VAL A 278 4.81 -24.44 -2.16
N CYS A 279 3.72 -24.51 -1.40
CA CYS A 279 3.79 -24.67 0.05
C CYS A 279 3.84 -26.18 0.42
N PRO A 280 4.98 -26.72 0.89
CA PRO A 280 5.11 -28.16 1.13
C PRO A 280 4.26 -28.69 2.29
N VAL A 281 3.74 -27.78 3.12
CA VAL A 281 2.95 -28.10 4.32
C VAL A 281 1.50 -27.64 4.22
N PHE A 282 1.07 -27.14 3.05
CA PHE A 282 -0.30 -26.68 2.79
C PHE A 282 -0.77 -25.58 3.78
N ALA A 283 0.14 -24.69 4.19
CA ALA A 283 -0.20 -23.53 5.01
C ALA A 283 -0.96 -22.45 4.21
N ALA A 284 -0.78 -22.42 2.89
CA ALA A 284 -1.59 -21.64 1.97
C ALA A 284 -2.50 -22.60 1.17
N TYR A 285 -3.80 -22.30 1.12
CA TYR A 285 -4.81 -23.15 0.49
C TYR A 285 -6.03 -22.32 0.09
N HIS A 286 -6.81 -22.77 -0.89
CA HIS A 286 -8.10 -22.16 -1.19
C HIS A 286 -9.19 -22.60 -0.20
N THR A 287 -9.92 -21.64 0.36
CA THR A 287 -11.12 -21.90 1.14
C THR A 287 -12.33 -22.15 0.23
N PRO A 288 -13.41 -22.78 0.74
CA PRO A 288 -14.65 -22.99 -0.02
C PRO A 288 -15.27 -21.70 -0.57
N ASP A 289 -15.15 -20.60 0.16
CA ASP A 289 -15.65 -19.27 -0.22
C ASP A 289 -14.68 -18.47 -1.11
N GLY A 290 -13.71 -19.15 -1.74
CA GLY A 290 -12.83 -18.58 -2.76
C GLY A 290 -11.72 -17.68 -2.22
N LEU A 291 -11.46 -17.67 -0.91
CA LEU A 291 -10.33 -16.94 -0.35
C LEU A 291 -9.07 -17.79 -0.48
N ASN A 292 -7.95 -17.14 -0.77
CA ASN A 292 -6.67 -17.75 -0.49
C ASN A 292 -6.45 -17.70 1.04
N GLY A 293 -6.51 -18.83 1.73
CA GLY A 293 -6.23 -18.94 3.15
C GLY A 293 -4.73 -18.88 3.46
N GLN A 294 -4.37 -18.29 4.61
CA GLN A 294 -3.03 -18.43 5.20
C GLN A 294 -3.19 -18.91 6.64
N VAL A 295 -2.81 -20.16 6.89
CA VAL A 295 -2.81 -20.77 8.20
C VAL A 295 -1.45 -20.51 8.84
N TYR A 296 -1.40 -19.59 9.79
CA TYR A 296 -0.14 -19.07 10.35
C TYR A 296 0.67 -20.16 11.06
N ASN A 297 0.03 -20.91 11.98
CA ASN A 297 0.66 -21.98 12.76
C ASN A 297 1.08 -23.22 11.95
N ARG A 298 0.63 -23.35 10.70
CA ARG A 298 1.09 -24.41 9.78
C ARG A 298 2.33 -24.01 8.99
N CYS A 299 2.63 -22.73 8.91
CA CYS A 299 3.74 -22.22 8.11
C CYS A 299 5.08 -22.59 8.76
N VAL A 300 5.93 -23.31 8.03
CA VAL A 300 7.29 -23.68 8.48
C VAL A 300 8.39 -22.77 7.90
N GLY A 301 8.02 -21.62 7.34
CA GLY A 301 8.97 -20.57 6.95
C GLY A 301 9.85 -20.83 5.71
N THR A 302 9.42 -21.71 4.79
CA THR A 302 10.16 -21.98 3.54
C THR A 302 10.23 -20.78 2.59
N ARG A 303 9.31 -19.81 2.73
CA ARG A 303 9.24 -18.55 1.96
C ARG A 303 8.99 -18.68 0.44
N TYR A 304 8.92 -19.90 -0.10
CA TYR A 304 8.68 -20.11 -1.55
C TYR A 304 7.35 -19.48 -2.02
N CYS A 305 6.31 -19.48 -1.18
CA CYS A 305 5.05 -18.80 -1.52
C CYS A 305 5.21 -17.30 -1.81
N SER A 306 6.22 -16.61 -1.27
CA SER A 306 6.55 -15.22 -1.67
C SER A 306 7.20 -15.18 -3.05
N ASN A 307 8.19 -16.04 -3.29
CA ASN A 307 8.91 -16.08 -4.57
C ASN A 307 7.95 -16.31 -5.73
N ASN A 308 7.03 -17.27 -5.59
CA ASN A 308 6.07 -17.63 -6.64
C ASN A 308 4.88 -16.66 -6.74
N CYS A 309 4.68 -15.77 -5.77
CA CYS A 309 3.64 -14.74 -5.87
C CYS A 309 4.14 -13.62 -6.80
N PRO A 310 3.47 -13.37 -7.95
CA PRO A 310 3.94 -12.36 -8.89
C PRO A 310 3.89 -10.95 -8.30
N TYR A 311 2.90 -10.68 -7.44
CA TYR A 311 2.71 -9.38 -6.78
C TYR A 311 3.63 -9.13 -5.57
N LYS A 312 4.35 -10.16 -5.08
CA LYS A 312 5.21 -10.08 -3.88
C LYS A 312 4.50 -9.48 -2.65
N VAL A 313 3.26 -9.92 -2.41
CA VAL A 313 2.36 -9.45 -1.33
C VAL A 313 2.24 -10.47 -0.19
N ARG A 314 3.25 -11.33 -0.05
CA ARG A 314 3.42 -12.22 1.10
C ARG A 314 4.63 -11.76 1.90
N HIS A 315 4.39 -11.44 3.16
CA HIS A 315 5.36 -10.84 4.07
C HIS A 315 5.83 -11.87 5.08
N PHE A 316 7.12 -11.88 5.41
CA PHE A 316 7.71 -12.88 6.28
C PHE A 316 8.12 -12.28 7.62
N ASN A 317 7.70 -12.90 8.72
CA ASN A 317 8.17 -12.54 10.05
C ASN A 317 9.62 -12.99 10.24
N TRP A 318 10.56 -12.06 10.04
CA TRP A 318 11.99 -12.34 10.17
C TRP A 318 12.44 -12.49 11.63
N TYR A 319 11.80 -11.72 12.52
CA TYR A 319 12.06 -11.68 13.95
C TYR A 319 10.75 -11.94 14.68
N ASP A 320 10.85 -12.13 15.99
CA ASP A 320 9.68 -12.14 16.84
C ASP A 320 9.34 -10.70 17.22
N TYR A 321 8.22 -10.20 16.67
CA TYR A 321 7.76 -8.84 16.93
C TYR A 321 6.80 -8.77 18.13
N ALA A 322 6.39 -9.91 18.67
CA ALA A 322 5.47 -10.02 19.80
C ALA A 322 6.18 -10.36 21.11
N GLU A 323 7.47 -10.72 21.07
CA GLU A 323 8.31 -11.01 22.23
C GLU A 323 8.43 -9.79 23.17
N PRO A 324 7.92 -9.86 24.42
CA PRO A 324 8.01 -8.75 25.35
C PRO A 324 9.44 -8.39 25.73
N GLY A 325 9.83 -7.12 25.56
CA GLY A 325 11.20 -6.66 25.78
C GLY A 325 12.21 -7.13 24.72
N GLY A 326 11.76 -7.79 23.65
CA GLY A 326 12.59 -8.16 22.51
C GLY A 326 13.09 -6.93 21.73
N GLU A 327 14.22 -7.09 21.03
CA GLU A 327 14.83 -6.01 20.22
C GLU A 327 13.86 -5.41 19.20
N TRP A 328 12.98 -6.26 18.64
CA TRP A 328 12.04 -5.92 17.57
C TRP A 328 10.59 -5.83 18.05
N GLU A 329 10.36 -5.69 19.36
CA GLU A 329 9.01 -5.64 19.94
C GLU A 329 8.16 -4.52 19.34
N SER A 330 7.04 -4.89 18.70
CA SER A 330 6.11 -3.97 18.06
C SER A 330 5.01 -3.45 19.01
N TRP A 331 4.67 -4.20 20.05
CA TRP A 331 3.57 -3.87 20.96
C TRP A 331 3.97 -3.90 22.44
N PRO A 332 4.95 -3.05 22.84
CA PRO A 332 5.30 -2.89 24.25
C PRO A 332 4.12 -2.40 25.06
N ASP A 333 4.02 -2.79 26.33
CA ASP A 333 2.97 -2.29 27.23
C ASP A 333 2.90 -0.75 27.23
N PRO A 334 1.70 -0.13 27.10
CA PRO A 334 0.37 -0.74 27.02
C PRO A 334 -0.16 -0.97 25.58
N LEU A 335 0.69 -0.88 24.55
CA LEU A 335 0.28 -0.99 23.13
C LEU A 335 -0.22 -2.39 22.75
N ASN A 336 0.10 -3.42 23.51
CA ASN A 336 -0.49 -4.75 23.39
C ASN A 336 -2.02 -4.75 23.53
N MET A 337 -2.61 -3.77 24.22
CA MET A 337 -4.08 -3.62 24.30
C MET A 337 -4.72 -3.16 22.98
N LEU A 338 -3.93 -2.72 21.99
CA LEU A 338 -4.43 -2.36 20.66
C LEU A 338 -4.69 -3.58 19.77
N LEU A 339 -4.21 -4.76 20.19
CA LEU A 339 -4.32 -5.98 19.40
C LEU A 339 -5.79 -6.41 19.28
N ASN A 340 -6.21 -6.66 18.05
CA ASN A 340 -7.50 -7.25 17.74
C ASN A 340 -7.55 -8.69 18.27
N PRO A 341 -8.47 -9.04 19.19
CA PRO A 341 -8.54 -10.39 19.76
C PRO A 341 -8.97 -11.46 18.74
N ASP A 342 -9.61 -11.06 17.63
CA ASP A 342 -10.10 -11.97 16.60
C ASP A 342 -9.03 -12.35 15.57
N VAL A 343 -7.83 -11.77 15.66
CA VAL A 343 -6.73 -12.01 14.73
C VAL A 343 -5.50 -12.52 15.47
N THR A 344 -4.97 -13.66 15.02
CA THR A 344 -3.73 -14.22 15.53
C THR A 344 -2.60 -13.20 15.48
N VAL A 345 -1.86 -13.01 16.57
CA VAL A 345 -0.54 -12.35 16.55
C VAL A 345 0.48 -13.39 16.11
N ARG A 346 1.28 -13.08 15.08
CA ARG A 346 2.14 -14.08 14.43
C ARG A 346 3.50 -14.12 15.08
N GLU A 347 4.04 -15.32 15.16
CA GLU A 347 5.40 -15.58 15.61
C GLU A 347 6.42 -15.43 14.48
N LYS A 348 7.69 -15.44 14.86
CA LYS A 348 8.83 -15.53 13.95
C LYS A 348 8.71 -16.74 13.01
N GLY A 349 9.14 -16.57 11.77
CA GLY A 349 9.23 -17.67 10.80
C GLY A 349 7.95 -17.96 10.02
N VAL A 350 6.92 -17.14 10.20
CA VAL A 350 5.61 -17.32 9.56
C VAL A 350 5.39 -16.31 8.43
N MET A 351 4.73 -16.77 7.37
CA MET A 351 4.28 -15.92 6.27
C MET A 351 2.91 -15.31 6.55
N GLU A 352 2.76 -14.06 6.15
CA GLU A 352 1.53 -13.28 6.24
C GLU A 352 1.14 -12.72 4.88
N LYS A 353 -0.13 -12.33 4.75
CA LYS A 353 -0.66 -11.62 3.58
C LYS A 353 -2.03 -11.04 3.93
N CYS A 354 -2.52 -10.14 3.08
CA CYS A 354 -3.92 -9.76 3.12
C CYS A 354 -4.85 -10.99 3.02
N THR A 355 -5.79 -11.11 3.93
CA THR A 355 -6.79 -12.20 4.02
C THR A 355 -8.21 -11.70 3.69
N PHE A 356 -8.35 -10.52 3.09
CA PHE A 356 -9.62 -9.80 2.98
C PHE A 356 -10.32 -9.56 4.33
N CYS A 357 -9.53 -9.43 5.41
CA CYS A 357 -10.04 -9.32 6.78
C CYS A 357 -10.95 -10.50 7.12
N VAL A 358 -10.42 -11.73 6.98
CA VAL A 358 -11.17 -12.98 7.17
C VAL A 358 -11.93 -13.05 8.49
N GLN A 359 -11.42 -12.43 9.56
CA GLN A 359 -12.10 -12.30 10.84
C GLN A 359 -13.45 -11.58 10.74
N ARG A 360 -13.55 -10.54 9.89
CA ARG A 360 -14.82 -9.83 9.63
C ARG A 360 -15.75 -10.66 8.76
N ILE A 361 -15.20 -11.36 7.77
CA ILE A 361 -15.97 -12.30 6.93
C ILE A 361 -16.61 -13.39 7.80
N ARG A 362 -15.81 -14.04 8.66
CA ARG A 362 -16.28 -15.10 9.57
C ARG A 362 -17.25 -14.56 10.62
N GLY A 363 -17.01 -13.37 11.17
CA GLY A 363 -17.92 -12.69 12.08
C GLY A 363 -19.31 -12.46 11.46
N ALA A 364 -19.36 -11.90 10.24
CA ALA A 364 -20.63 -11.67 9.54
C ALA A 364 -21.33 -12.97 9.14
N GLN A 365 -20.58 -14.00 8.70
CA GLN A 365 -21.15 -15.32 8.41
C GLN A 365 -21.78 -15.96 9.65
N ASN A 366 -21.10 -15.87 10.80
CA ASN A 366 -21.65 -16.35 12.06
C ASN A 366 -22.92 -15.60 12.45
N GLN A 367 -22.95 -14.28 12.30
CA GLN A 367 -24.13 -13.46 12.59
C GLN A 367 -25.29 -13.82 11.66
N ALA A 368 -25.05 -13.93 10.35
CA ALA A 368 -26.07 -14.30 9.37
C ALA A 368 -26.66 -15.69 9.66
N ARG A 369 -25.80 -16.65 10.09
CA ARG A 369 -26.24 -17.99 10.52
C ARG A 369 -27.12 -17.95 11.77
N LEU A 370 -26.81 -17.10 12.74
CA LEU A 370 -27.66 -16.91 13.93
C LEU A 370 -29.02 -16.30 13.58
N GLU A 371 -29.07 -15.47 12.54
CA GLU A 371 -30.27 -14.83 12.02
C GLU A 371 -31.03 -15.68 10.97
N ASP A 372 -30.59 -16.92 10.74
CA ASP A 372 -31.15 -17.85 9.74
C ASP A 372 -31.30 -17.22 8.34
N ARG A 373 -30.25 -16.52 7.90
CA ARG A 373 -30.19 -15.88 6.58
C ARG A 373 -28.80 -15.98 5.95
N ASN A 374 -28.74 -15.74 4.65
CA ASN A 374 -27.47 -15.54 3.95
C ASN A 374 -26.86 -14.17 4.27
N VAL A 375 -25.53 -14.09 4.10
CA VAL A 375 -24.78 -12.82 4.13
C VAL A 375 -25.24 -11.95 2.95
N ARG A 376 -25.43 -10.65 3.21
CA ARG A 376 -25.90 -9.65 2.24
C ARG A 376 -24.79 -8.67 1.91
N ASP A 377 -24.92 -7.98 0.78
CA ASP A 377 -24.03 -6.86 0.45
C ASP A 377 -24.06 -5.80 1.57
N GLY A 378 -22.89 -5.36 2.01
CA GLY A 378 -22.72 -4.43 3.15
C GLY A 378 -22.59 -5.08 4.52
N ASP A 379 -22.93 -6.37 4.71
CA ASP A 379 -22.70 -7.07 6.00
C ASP A 379 -21.19 -7.19 6.32
N ILE A 380 -20.34 -7.21 5.29
CA ILE A 380 -18.89 -7.30 5.43
C ILE A 380 -18.23 -6.09 4.79
N THR A 381 -17.53 -5.30 5.60
CA THR A 381 -16.64 -4.24 5.11
C THR A 381 -15.24 -4.46 5.68
N PRO A 382 -14.25 -4.88 4.85
CA PRO A 382 -12.85 -4.98 5.27
C PRO A 382 -12.31 -3.62 5.74
N SER A 383 -11.31 -3.63 6.62
CA SER A 383 -10.80 -2.38 7.22
C SER A 383 -10.26 -1.40 6.18
N CYS A 384 -9.63 -1.89 5.10
CA CYS A 384 -9.14 -1.05 4.02
C CYS A 384 -10.26 -0.33 3.25
N ALA A 385 -11.40 -0.99 3.05
CA ALA A 385 -12.58 -0.40 2.42
C ALA A 385 -13.25 0.61 3.35
N GLN A 386 -13.43 0.24 4.63
CA GLN A 386 -14.04 1.11 5.65
C GLN A 386 -13.25 2.42 5.86
N ALA A 387 -11.91 2.35 5.81
CA ALA A 387 -11.06 3.51 6.03
C ALA A 387 -10.81 4.37 4.78
N CYS A 388 -11.26 3.93 3.60
CA CYS A 388 -11.02 4.65 2.36
C CYS A 388 -11.98 5.86 2.24
N PRO A 389 -11.51 7.12 2.37
CA PRO A 389 -12.41 8.28 2.40
C PRO A 389 -13.08 8.55 1.05
N SER A 390 -12.48 8.09 -0.05
CA SER A 390 -13.02 8.26 -1.40
C SER A 390 -13.86 7.07 -1.87
N GLU A 391 -14.07 6.06 -1.02
CA GLU A 391 -14.74 4.80 -1.37
C GLU A 391 -14.18 4.15 -2.65
N ALA A 392 -12.86 4.24 -2.84
CA ALA A 392 -12.19 3.63 -3.98
C ALA A 392 -12.19 2.09 -3.89
N ILE A 393 -12.19 1.53 -2.68
CA ILE A 393 -12.16 0.09 -2.44
C ILE A 393 -13.57 -0.38 -2.08
N VAL A 394 -14.11 -1.32 -2.86
CA VAL A 394 -15.42 -1.95 -2.64
C VAL A 394 -15.22 -3.45 -2.52
N PHE A 395 -15.82 -4.07 -1.51
CA PHE A 395 -15.72 -5.50 -1.25
C PHE A 395 -17.12 -6.11 -1.18
N GLY A 396 -17.25 -7.37 -1.58
CA GLY A 396 -18.51 -8.11 -1.46
C GLY A 396 -18.47 -9.46 -2.17
N ASP A 397 -19.64 -10.04 -2.39
CA ASP A 397 -19.79 -11.30 -3.12
C ASP A 397 -19.91 -11.06 -4.63
N LEU A 398 -19.01 -11.66 -5.41
CA LEU A 398 -19.01 -11.62 -6.87
C LEU A 398 -20.07 -12.54 -7.50
N HIS A 399 -20.58 -13.52 -6.77
CA HIS A 399 -21.65 -14.41 -7.23
C HIS A 399 -23.03 -13.77 -7.09
N ASP A 400 -23.22 -12.84 -6.16
CA ASP A 400 -24.43 -12.00 -6.09
C ASP A 400 -24.38 -10.94 -7.21
N PRO A 401 -25.19 -11.05 -8.28
CA PRO A 401 -25.16 -10.10 -9.38
C PRO A 401 -25.67 -8.70 -9.01
N THR A 402 -26.35 -8.57 -7.85
CA THR A 402 -26.89 -7.31 -7.36
C THR A 402 -25.90 -6.53 -6.48
N SER A 403 -24.84 -7.20 -6.02
CA SER A 403 -23.83 -6.58 -5.16
C SER A 403 -23.12 -5.41 -5.84
N ARG A 404 -22.66 -4.44 -5.04
CA ARG A 404 -21.88 -3.30 -5.55
C ARG A 404 -20.59 -3.77 -6.25
N VAL A 405 -19.91 -4.78 -5.70
CA VAL A 405 -18.66 -5.29 -6.26
C VAL A 405 -18.88 -6.03 -7.58
N ALA A 406 -19.94 -6.83 -7.73
CA ALA A 406 -20.21 -7.56 -8.98
C ALA A 406 -20.52 -6.61 -10.14
N ARG A 407 -21.23 -5.49 -9.86
CA ARG A 407 -21.47 -4.43 -10.84
C ARG A 407 -20.18 -3.73 -11.26
N LEU A 408 -19.32 -3.38 -10.30
CA LEU A 408 -18.02 -2.75 -10.60
C LEU A 408 -17.06 -3.71 -11.32
N ALA A 409 -17.06 -5.00 -10.98
CA ALA A 409 -16.22 -5.99 -11.65
C ALA A 409 -16.59 -6.19 -13.14
N ARG A 410 -17.82 -5.80 -13.54
CA ARG A 410 -18.30 -5.80 -14.93
C ARG A 410 -18.20 -4.42 -15.61
N ASP A 411 -17.69 -3.40 -14.91
CA ASP A 411 -17.44 -2.07 -15.48
C ASP A 411 -16.46 -2.21 -16.67
N PRO A 412 -16.73 -1.56 -17.82
CA PRO A 412 -15.84 -1.59 -18.98
C PRO A 412 -14.41 -1.13 -18.70
N ARG A 413 -14.17 -0.34 -17.65
CA ARG A 413 -12.83 0.09 -17.23
C ARG A 413 -12.07 -0.98 -16.44
N GLY A 414 -12.73 -2.09 -16.13
CA GLY A 414 -12.20 -3.19 -15.33
C GLY A 414 -11.03 -3.90 -16.01
N TYR A 415 -9.98 -4.16 -15.24
CA TYR A 415 -8.82 -4.96 -15.64
C TYR A 415 -8.23 -5.71 -14.45
N HIS A 416 -7.45 -6.75 -14.73
CA HIS A 416 -6.67 -7.49 -13.73
C HIS A 416 -5.19 -7.17 -13.91
N VAL A 417 -4.48 -6.97 -12.80
CA VAL A 417 -3.03 -6.69 -12.84
C VAL A 417 -2.31 -7.99 -13.16
N LEU A 418 -1.41 -7.97 -14.16
CA LEU A 418 -0.70 -9.13 -14.68
C LEU A 418 -1.66 -10.24 -15.18
N GLU A 419 -2.66 -9.86 -15.98
CA GLU A 419 -3.67 -10.78 -16.52
C GLU A 419 -3.04 -11.88 -17.39
N GLU A 420 -1.91 -11.59 -18.04
CA GLU A 420 -1.14 -12.50 -18.88
C GLU A 420 -0.60 -13.73 -18.13
N LEU A 421 -0.44 -13.63 -16.80
CA LEU A 421 -0.05 -14.77 -15.96
C LEU A 421 -1.23 -15.70 -15.63
N ASN A 422 -2.46 -15.32 -15.99
CA ASN A 422 -3.69 -16.07 -15.79
C ASN A 422 -3.84 -16.57 -14.34
N THR A 423 -3.51 -15.75 -13.36
CA THR A 423 -3.72 -16.10 -11.94
C THR A 423 -5.19 -15.98 -11.51
N GLN A 424 -6.03 -15.41 -12.37
CA GLN A 424 -7.45 -15.12 -12.14
C GLN A 424 -7.71 -14.43 -10.78
N PRO A 425 -7.20 -13.20 -10.59
CA PRO A 425 -7.43 -12.39 -9.40
C PRO A 425 -8.91 -12.28 -9.00
N ALA A 426 -9.18 -12.20 -7.70
CA ALA A 426 -10.49 -11.82 -7.17
C ALA A 426 -10.64 -10.29 -7.04
N ILE A 427 -9.59 -9.53 -7.35
CA ILE A 427 -9.59 -8.07 -7.36
C ILE A 427 -9.68 -7.57 -8.80
N THR A 428 -10.69 -6.76 -9.09
CA THR A 428 -10.80 -6.01 -10.34
C THR A 428 -10.40 -4.56 -10.10
N TYR A 429 -9.41 -4.06 -10.83
CA TYR A 429 -9.05 -2.64 -10.81
C TYR A 429 -9.84 -1.91 -11.88
N LEU A 430 -10.31 -0.69 -11.60
CA LEU A 430 -10.89 0.18 -12.62
C LEU A 430 -9.83 1.19 -13.04
N ALA A 431 -9.58 1.27 -14.34
CA ALA A 431 -8.61 2.19 -14.91
C ALA A 431 -8.88 3.64 -14.49
N ARG A 432 -7.79 4.38 -14.26
CA ARG A 432 -7.84 5.80 -13.90
C ARG A 432 -8.32 6.61 -15.10
N VAL A 433 -9.36 7.40 -14.92
CA VAL A 433 -9.81 8.34 -15.97
C VAL A 433 -9.03 9.63 -15.83
N VAL A 434 -8.42 10.08 -16.92
CA VAL A 434 -7.61 11.30 -17.00
C VAL A 434 -8.12 12.19 -18.12
N HIS A 435 -7.82 13.50 -18.06
CA HIS A 435 -8.08 14.38 -19.20
C HIS A 435 -7.28 13.93 -20.42
N ASP A 436 -7.76 14.24 -21.63
CA ASP A 436 -7.22 13.65 -22.87
C ASP A 436 -5.73 13.94 -23.12
N GLY A 437 -5.17 15.00 -22.54
CA GLY A 437 -3.73 15.31 -22.56
C GLY A 437 -2.91 14.72 -21.41
N GLY A 438 -3.50 13.89 -20.54
CA GLY A 438 -2.86 13.37 -19.33
C GLY A 438 -2.77 11.85 -19.22
N ALA A 439 -3.02 11.12 -20.31
CA ALA A 439 -2.94 9.65 -20.40
C ALA A 439 -1.55 9.14 -20.79
#